data_AF-A0AAV6M8F4-F1
#
_entry.id   AF-A0AAV6M8F4-F1
#
_cell.length_a   1.000
_cell.length_b   1.000
_cell.length_c   1.000
_cell.angle_alpha   90.00
_cell.angle_beta   90.00
_cell.angle_gamma   90.00
#
_symmetry.space_group_name_H-M   'P 1'
#
loop_
_entity.id
_entity.type
_entity.pdbx_description
1 polymer ?
#
loop_
_entity_poly.entity_id
_entity_poly.type
_entity_poly.pdbx_seq_one_letter_code
_entity_poly.pdbx_strand_id
1 'polypeptide(L)'
;MEELRKLEQVQKLITSMESHGIAMTSSSSSNQFIANFVLLLVKPCGELDFEDKFNLVSEYMPKFSEEFLGEASLLLGDGGYRGKEMETTLQPYGDNKLDFGSSMNYCGEMAMVGLDAMQRANSTLEDFFRSYFMFHGMDVNNPQCVFKYFPILSFTESYIYQLDTLNEEIALGGSTFGESQEANERSTRILSAIKSDPFQPLINLHKSHGLLTERLIHELRSGEEYWALERHLCSALASKGKVSVEDVMRAIHLKSFDYRVLNLLLYQLRGERVNDLHMEFLSISELLVEIADDLFDYEDDVLENNFNILRMFVGYMELQLQLRWQNLRCEEATKEGGKVSAHPFGSWSMPPLIHDEDSFRASVISNIQT
;
A
#
# COMPACT_ATOMS: atom_id res chain seq x y z
N MET A 1 18.76 16.64 -1.75
CA MET A 1 20.15 17.12 -1.55
C MET A 1 20.23 18.32 -0.59
N GLU A 2 19.32 19.31 -0.68
CA GLU A 2 19.36 20.50 0.19
C GLU A 2 19.00 20.21 1.66
N GLU A 3 17.99 19.38 1.93
CA GLU A 3 17.64 18.95 3.31
C GLU A 3 18.75 18.13 3.97
N LEU A 4 19.46 17.33 3.17
CA LEU A 4 20.61 16.54 3.63
C LEU A 4 21.79 17.45 4.01
N ARG A 5 22.02 18.52 3.25
CA ARG A 5 22.99 19.58 3.62
C ARG A 5 22.57 20.33 4.88
N LYS A 6 21.28 20.61 5.07
CA LYS A 6 20.78 21.24 6.31
C LYS A 6 21.03 20.35 7.52
N LEU A 7 20.73 19.05 7.42
CA LEU A 7 21.03 18.08 8.48
C LEU A 7 22.53 17.97 8.77
N GLU A 8 23.37 17.96 7.73
CA GLU A 8 24.83 17.96 7.89
C GLU A 8 25.34 19.22 8.61
N GLN A 9 24.76 20.39 8.32
CA GLN A 9 25.08 21.65 9.01
C GLN A 9 24.70 21.62 10.49
N VAL A 10 23.50 21.09 10.81
CA VAL A 10 23.04 20.92 12.19
C VAL A 10 23.96 19.99 12.96
N GLN A 11 24.34 18.85 12.36
CA GLN A 11 25.22 17.88 13.02
C GLN A 11 26.62 18.44 13.29
N LYS A 12 27.22 19.16 12.33
CA LYS A 12 28.52 19.82 12.52
C LYS A 12 28.49 20.82 13.67
N LEU A 13 27.39 21.56 13.82
CA LEU A 13 27.24 22.54 14.88
C LEU A 13 27.06 21.87 16.25
N ILE A 14 26.31 20.77 16.34
CA ILE A 14 26.17 19.99 17.58
C ILE A 14 27.54 19.50 18.06
N THR A 15 28.36 18.91 17.19
CA THR A 15 29.72 18.46 17.55
C THR A 15 30.63 19.63 17.98
N SER A 16 30.45 20.81 17.38
CA SER A 16 31.17 22.01 17.81
C SER A 16 30.70 22.49 19.19
N MET A 17 29.41 22.44 19.49
CA MET A 17 28.85 22.82 20.80
C MET A 17 29.31 21.85 21.91
N GLU A 18 29.40 20.55 21.60
CA GLU A 18 29.92 19.51 22.50
C GLU A 18 31.39 19.77 22.86
N SER A 19 32.23 20.08 21.87
CA SER A 19 33.65 20.39 22.10
C SER A 19 33.90 21.66 22.92
N HIS A 20 32.93 22.58 22.96
CA HIS A 20 32.98 23.81 23.76
C HIS A 20 32.23 23.68 25.11
N GLY A 21 31.72 22.49 25.45
CA GLY A 21 31.02 22.24 26.72
C GLY A 21 29.65 22.91 26.85
N ILE A 22 29.03 23.29 25.72
CA ILE A 22 27.72 23.95 25.67
C ILE A 22 26.56 22.92 25.59
N ALA A 23 26.87 21.68 25.19
CA ALA A 23 25.87 20.63 25.02
C ALA A 23 25.17 20.25 26.34
N MET A 24 23.84 20.23 26.32
CA MET A 24 23.01 19.83 27.46
C MET A 24 22.92 18.29 27.50
N THR A 25 23.02 17.70 28.69
CA THR A 25 23.00 16.25 28.90
C THR A 25 21.60 15.61 28.81
N SER A 26 20.56 16.35 28.44
CA SER A 26 19.16 15.97 28.73
C SER A 26 18.32 15.44 27.56
N SER A 27 18.70 15.59 26.28
CA SER A 27 18.17 14.76 25.17
C SER A 27 18.82 15.13 23.83
N SER A 28 18.88 14.19 22.88
CA SER A 28 19.35 14.46 21.51
C SER A 28 18.49 15.51 20.80
N SER A 29 17.20 15.58 21.10
CA SER A 29 16.27 16.55 20.50
C SER A 29 16.48 17.96 21.03
N SER A 30 16.83 18.13 22.31
CA SER A 30 17.18 19.44 22.88
C SER A 30 18.43 20.04 22.21
N ASN A 31 19.49 19.24 22.03
CA ASN A 31 20.71 19.72 21.38
C ASN A 31 20.45 20.07 19.90
N GLN A 32 19.58 19.31 19.22
CA GLN A 32 19.16 19.62 17.86
C GLN A 32 18.35 20.92 17.76
N PHE A 33 17.42 21.18 18.70
CA PHE A 33 16.67 22.42 18.75
C PHE A 33 17.58 23.64 18.94
N ILE A 34 18.50 23.58 19.91
CA ILE A 34 19.42 24.70 20.17
C ILE A 34 20.37 24.92 18.99
N ALA A 35 20.88 23.85 18.36
CA ALA A 35 21.69 23.98 17.15
C ALA A 35 20.92 24.66 16.01
N ASN A 36 19.66 24.28 15.79
CA ASN A 36 18.81 24.94 14.79
C ASN A 36 18.57 26.43 15.11
N PHE A 37 18.37 26.77 16.38
CA PHE A 37 18.22 28.15 16.82
C PHE A 37 19.48 28.99 16.61
N VAL A 38 20.66 28.45 16.94
CA VAL A 38 21.95 29.12 16.71
C VAL A 38 22.19 29.31 15.20
N LEU A 39 21.86 28.31 14.37
CA LEU A 39 21.92 28.45 12.91
C LEU A 39 21.00 29.56 12.40
N LEU A 40 19.81 29.71 13.00
CA LEU A 40 18.87 30.79 12.64
C LEU A 40 19.47 32.18 12.95
N LEU A 41 20.13 32.34 14.10
CA LEU A 41 20.77 33.61 14.48
C LEU A 41 21.95 33.97 13.57
N VAL A 42 22.75 32.98 13.17
CA VAL A 42 23.94 33.19 12.33
C VAL A 42 23.57 33.38 10.84
N LYS A 43 22.46 32.80 10.37
CA LYS A 43 22.03 32.95 8.97
C LYS A 43 21.65 34.40 8.65
N PRO A 44 22.00 34.92 7.45
CA PRO A 44 21.62 36.26 7.04
C PRO A 44 20.09 36.39 6.98
N CYS A 45 19.56 37.44 7.59
CA CYS A 45 18.12 37.74 7.61
C CYS A 45 17.95 39.24 7.33
N GLY A 46 17.73 39.58 6.06
CA GLY A 46 17.70 40.97 5.61
C GLY A 46 19.02 41.71 5.92
N GLU A 47 18.90 42.94 6.41
CA GLU A 47 20.03 43.80 6.80
C GLU A 47 20.46 43.60 8.26
N LEU A 48 19.81 42.70 9.00
CA LEU A 48 20.10 42.49 10.42
C LEU A 48 21.37 41.66 10.61
N ASP A 49 22.29 42.18 11.40
CA ASP A 49 23.48 41.44 11.82
C ASP A 49 23.16 40.48 12.99
N PHE A 50 24.18 39.77 13.49
CA PHE A 50 24.00 38.84 14.60
C PHE A 50 23.59 39.52 15.90
N GLU A 51 24.14 40.71 16.18
CA GLU A 51 23.93 41.43 17.42
C GLU A 51 22.52 42.04 17.46
N ASP A 52 22.05 42.58 16.33
CA ASP A 52 20.68 43.06 16.15
C ASP A 52 19.64 41.95 16.38
N LYS A 53 19.86 40.76 15.79
CA LYS A 53 18.96 39.60 15.98
C LYS A 53 18.95 39.12 17.42
N PHE A 54 20.12 39.05 18.05
CA PHE A 54 20.22 38.61 19.44
C PHE A 54 19.51 39.58 20.40
N ASN A 55 19.66 40.89 20.16
CA ASN A 55 18.96 41.92 20.93
C ASN A 55 17.44 41.85 20.74
N LEU A 56 16.96 41.67 19.51
CA LEU A 56 15.53 41.50 19.23
C LEU A 56 14.93 40.26 19.91
N VAL A 57 15.60 39.12 19.82
CA VAL A 57 15.18 37.90 20.53
C VAL A 57 15.13 38.18 22.03
N SER A 58 16.16 38.79 22.60
CA SER A 58 16.21 39.07 24.04
C SER A 58 15.11 40.03 24.50
N GLU A 59 14.77 41.02 23.67
CA GLU A 59 13.73 42.01 23.98
C GLU A 59 12.30 41.44 23.85
N TYR A 60 12.05 40.60 22.85
CA TYR A 60 10.71 40.13 22.52
C TYR A 60 10.39 38.74 23.03
N MET A 61 11.38 37.87 23.29
CA MET A 61 11.14 36.54 23.84
C MET A 61 10.32 36.54 25.14
N PRO A 62 10.58 37.45 26.10
CA PRO A 62 9.77 37.54 27.32
C PRO A 62 8.33 38.02 27.08
N LYS A 63 8.04 38.60 25.91
CA LYS A 63 6.72 39.16 25.56
C LYS A 63 5.81 38.13 24.89
N PHE A 64 6.34 36.96 24.47
CA PHE A 64 5.51 35.89 23.91
C PHE A 64 4.74 35.18 25.02
N SER A 65 3.41 35.32 25.02
CA SER A 65 2.53 34.56 25.90
C SER A 65 2.26 33.16 25.35
N GLU A 66 1.90 32.23 26.23
CA GLU A 66 1.46 30.88 25.85
C GLU A 66 0.24 30.93 24.90
N GLU A 67 -0.65 31.89 25.11
CA GLU A 67 -1.83 32.14 24.27
C GLU A 67 -1.43 32.57 22.84
N PHE A 68 -0.49 33.49 22.69
CA PHE A 68 0.03 33.90 21.38
C PHE A 68 0.75 32.77 20.66
N LEU A 69 1.53 31.94 21.37
CA LEU A 69 2.21 30.79 20.78
C LEU A 69 1.21 29.69 20.36
N GLY A 70 0.12 29.52 21.12
CA GLY A 70 -0.98 28.64 20.75
C GLY A 70 -1.69 29.09 19.47
N GLU A 71 -1.99 30.39 19.35
CA GLU A 71 -2.57 30.99 18.13
C GLU A 71 -1.62 30.85 16.93
N ALA A 72 -0.32 31.12 17.11
CA ALA A 72 0.68 30.94 16.07
C ALA A 72 0.79 29.47 15.62
N SER A 73 0.66 28.52 16.54
CA SER A 73 0.64 27.09 16.22
C SER A 73 -0.61 26.67 15.42
N LEU A 74 -1.75 27.34 15.63
CA LEU A 74 -2.97 27.10 14.84
C LEU A 74 -2.85 27.67 13.42
N LEU A 75 -2.20 28.82 13.28
CA LEU A 75 -1.92 29.43 11.96
C LEU A 75 -0.90 28.62 11.15
N LEU A 76 0.02 27.94 11.82
CA LEU A 76 1.05 27.07 11.23
C LEU A 76 0.63 25.60 11.18
N GLY A 77 -0.60 25.29 11.60
CA GLY A 77 -1.12 23.94 11.80
C GLY A 77 -1.42 23.18 10.51
N ASP A 78 -0.37 22.69 9.85
CA ASP A 78 -0.33 21.33 9.30
C ASP A 78 0.99 20.67 9.74
N GLY A 79 0.90 19.50 10.38
CA GLY A 79 2.07 18.69 10.79
C GLY A 79 2.44 18.80 12.28
N GLY A 80 2.03 17.78 13.04
CA GLY A 80 2.05 17.77 14.50
C GLY A 80 3.39 17.62 15.21
N TYR A 81 3.42 18.07 16.47
CA TYR A 81 4.25 17.53 17.55
C TYR A 81 3.51 17.72 18.88
N ARG A 82 3.13 16.62 19.53
CA ARG A 82 2.54 16.61 20.88
C ARG A 82 3.59 16.06 21.85
N GLY A 83 4.25 16.93 22.60
CA GLY A 83 5.06 16.57 23.77
C GLY A 83 4.23 16.76 25.03
N LYS A 84 4.14 15.72 25.87
CA LYS A 84 3.47 15.72 27.18
C LYS A 84 4.42 16.18 28.30
N GLU A 85 3.79 16.45 29.45
CA GLU A 85 4.29 16.56 30.84
C GLU A 85 4.49 18.01 31.35
N MET A 86 3.98 18.45 32.51
CA MET A 86 3.38 17.77 33.67
C MET A 86 2.60 18.78 34.56
N GLU A 87 1.58 18.27 35.26
CA GLU A 87 0.95 18.68 36.54
C GLU A 87 1.30 20.06 37.14
N THR A 88 0.37 20.85 37.69
CA THR A 88 -0.43 20.53 38.90
C THR A 88 -1.40 21.70 39.12
N THR A 89 -2.68 21.44 39.42
CA THR A 89 -3.38 21.95 40.63
C THR A 89 -4.74 21.26 40.71
N LEU A 90 -4.85 20.31 41.64
CA LEU A 90 -6.13 19.77 42.10
C LEU A 90 -6.96 20.89 42.73
N GLN A 91 -8.23 21.03 42.35
CA GLN A 91 -9.32 20.99 43.33
C GLN A 91 -10.65 20.50 42.74
N PRO A 92 -11.48 19.83 43.56
CA PRO A 92 -12.57 18.95 43.15
C PRO A 92 -13.96 19.59 43.30
N TYR A 93 -14.98 18.86 42.86
CA TYR A 93 -16.43 19.14 42.82
C TYR A 93 -16.93 19.80 41.54
N GLY A 94 -17.89 19.25 40.79
CA GLY A 94 -18.87 18.20 41.13
C GLY A 94 -19.25 17.33 39.95
N ASP A 95 -19.82 16.19 40.30
CA ASP A 95 -20.48 15.22 39.43
C ASP A 95 -21.31 15.89 38.34
N ASN A 96 -20.73 16.05 37.17
CA ASN A 96 -21.45 15.99 35.92
C ASN A 96 -20.84 14.85 35.13
N LYS A 97 -21.48 13.70 35.32
CA LYS A 97 -21.43 12.53 34.47
C LYS A 97 -21.82 12.95 33.06
N LEU A 98 -20.91 13.62 32.33
CA LEU A 98 -20.97 13.75 30.89
C LEU A 98 -20.48 12.42 30.33
N ASP A 99 -21.43 11.51 30.33
CA ASP A 99 -21.60 10.42 29.39
C ASP A 99 -20.75 10.63 28.12
N PHE A 100 -19.58 9.99 28.06
CA PHE A 100 -18.96 9.61 26.78
C PHE A 100 -19.79 8.45 26.20
N GLY A 101 -21.07 8.72 26.02
CA GLY A 101 -22.07 7.87 25.43
C GLY A 101 -22.61 8.59 24.21
N SER A 102 -21.89 8.47 23.09
CA SER A 102 -22.48 8.32 21.76
C SER A 102 -21.36 8.29 20.72
N SER A 103 -20.96 7.07 20.34
CA SER A 103 -20.94 6.66 18.94
C SER A 103 -20.54 7.75 17.93
N MET A 104 -19.25 8.05 17.83
CA MET A 104 -18.71 8.64 16.60
C MET A 104 -18.65 7.53 15.53
N ASN A 105 -19.80 7.28 14.90
CA ASN A 105 -20.01 6.37 13.76
C ASN A 105 -19.39 6.95 12.48
N TYR A 106 -18.06 7.06 12.39
CA TYR A 106 -17.37 7.51 11.17
C TYR A 106 -16.69 6.37 10.39
N CYS A 107 -16.82 5.13 10.85
CA CYS A 107 -15.99 4.02 10.39
C CYS A 107 -16.37 3.44 9.01
N GLY A 108 -17.40 3.97 8.34
CA GLY A 108 -17.89 3.44 7.05
C GLY A 108 -17.89 4.42 5.88
N GLU A 109 -17.65 5.72 6.10
CA GLU A 109 -17.75 6.73 5.03
C GLU A 109 -16.39 7.22 4.51
N MET A 110 -15.32 7.06 5.30
CA MET A 110 -13.99 7.58 4.98
C MET A 110 -13.04 6.45 4.58
N ALA A 111 -12.36 6.61 3.44
CA ALA A 111 -11.34 5.66 3.03
C ALA A 111 -10.17 5.68 4.03
N MET A 112 -9.80 4.52 4.54
CA MET A 112 -8.78 4.34 5.57
C MET A 112 -7.82 3.24 5.13
N VAL A 113 -6.53 3.48 5.28
CA VAL A 113 -5.46 2.55 4.87
C VAL A 113 -4.55 2.30 6.07
N GLY A 114 -4.29 1.03 6.36
CA GLY A 114 -3.32 0.61 7.37
C GLY A 114 -1.87 0.74 6.88
N LEU A 115 -0.94 0.94 7.83
CA LEU A 115 0.49 1.06 7.51
C LEU A 115 1.05 -0.18 6.80
N ASP A 116 0.62 -1.38 7.21
CA ASP A 116 1.04 -2.64 6.58
C ASP A 116 0.66 -2.68 5.09
N ALA A 117 -0.60 -2.36 4.77
CA ALA A 117 -1.06 -2.28 3.39
C ALA A 117 -0.25 -1.26 2.56
N MET A 118 0.10 -0.11 3.15
CA MET A 118 0.99 0.86 2.48
C MET A 118 2.39 0.32 2.23
N GLN A 119 2.94 -0.46 3.17
CA GLN A 119 4.28 -1.01 3.03
C GLN A 119 4.34 -2.09 1.96
N ARG A 120 3.33 -2.95 1.90
CA ARG A 120 3.27 -4.05 0.92
C ARG A 120 2.97 -3.57 -0.50
N ALA A 121 2.08 -2.57 -0.63
CA ALA A 121 1.77 -1.88 -1.89
C ALA A 121 2.98 -1.23 -2.58
N ASN A 122 4.11 -1.01 -1.89
CA ASN A 122 5.28 -0.34 -2.48
C ASN A 122 5.88 -1.11 -3.66
N SER A 123 5.84 -2.45 -3.63
CA SER A 123 6.35 -3.27 -4.74
C SER A 123 5.52 -3.04 -6.01
N THR A 124 4.20 -3.18 -5.90
CA THR A 124 3.25 -2.86 -6.97
C THR A 124 3.43 -1.44 -7.49
N LEU A 125 3.60 -0.45 -6.61
CA LEU A 125 3.82 0.94 -7.01
C LEU A 125 5.14 1.13 -7.75
N GLU A 126 6.22 0.50 -7.30
CA GLU A 126 7.51 0.55 -7.99
C GLU A 126 7.39 -0.01 -9.41
N ASP A 127 6.76 -1.18 -9.54
CA ASP A 127 6.55 -1.83 -10.83
C ASP A 127 5.63 -1.02 -11.75
N PHE A 128 4.55 -0.45 -11.19
CA PHE A 128 3.68 0.48 -11.89
C PHE A 128 4.46 1.69 -12.42
N PHE A 129 5.29 2.33 -11.60
CA PHE A 129 6.07 3.47 -12.06
C PHE A 129 7.10 3.10 -13.12
N ARG A 130 7.73 1.93 -13.02
CA ARG A 130 8.71 1.47 -14.01
C ARG A 130 8.04 1.11 -15.35
N SER A 131 6.84 0.55 -15.30
CA SER A 131 6.18 -0.02 -16.47
C SER A 131 5.20 0.94 -17.14
N TYR A 132 4.46 1.75 -16.38
CA TYR A 132 3.39 2.61 -16.92
C TYR A 132 3.88 4.01 -17.29
N PHE A 133 4.88 4.57 -16.59
CA PHE A 133 5.33 5.95 -16.86
C PHE A 133 5.82 6.16 -18.29
N MET A 134 6.47 5.15 -18.88
CA MET A 134 6.95 5.24 -20.26
C MET A 134 5.82 5.51 -21.26
N PHE A 135 4.63 4.95 -21.03
CA PHE A 135 3.47 5.18 -21.89
C PHE A 135 2.77 6.51 -21.63
N HIS A 136 3.06 7.14 -20.49
CA HIS A 136 2.65 8.52 -20.19
C HIS A 136 3.70 9.55 -20.62
N GLY A 137 4.81 9.15 -21.24
CA GLY A 137 5.91 10.05 -21.58
C GLY A 137 6.58 10.66 -20.34
N MET A 138 6.53 9.93 -19.22
CA MET A 138 7.12 10.32 -17.94
C MET A 138 8.43 9.56 -17.70
N ASP A 139 9.33 10.18 -16.95
CA ASP A 139 10.60 9.57 -16.56
C ASP A 139 10.55 9.17 -15.08
N VAL A 140 10.67 7.86 -14.82
CA VAL A 140 10.72 7.30 -13.45
C VAL A 140 11.93 7.80 -12.67
N ASN A 141 13.01 8.21 -13.35
CA ASN A 141 14.21 8.75 -12.70
C ASN A 141 14.05 10.22 -12.31
N ASN A 142 12.93 10.87 -12.66
CA ASN A 142 12.62 12.22 -12.24
C ASN A 142 11.76 12.20 -10.96
N PRO A 143 12.32 12.53 -9.78
CA PRO A 143 11.58 12.46 -8.52
C PRO A 143 10.36 13.37 -8.49
N GLN A 144 10.39 14.51 -9.19
CA GLN A 144 9.25 15.43 -9.25
C GLN A 144 8.06 14.81 -9.97
N CYS A 145 8.30 14.01 -11.01
CA CYS A 145 7.24 13.27 -11.70
C CYS A 145 6.61 12.22 -10.80
N VAL A 146 7.42 11.48 -10.05
CA VAL A 146 6.95 10.45 -9.10
C VAL A 146 6.17 11.09 -7.94
N PHE A 147 6.82 11.96 -7.17
CA PHE A 147 6.26 12.51 -5.93
C PHE A 147 5.03 13.41 -6.14
N LYS A 148 4.83 13.97 -7.35
CA LYS A 148 3.63 14.73 -7.66
C LYS A 148 2.37 13.88 -7.65
N TYR A 149 2.45 12.63 -8.11
CA TYR A 149 1.29 11.73 -8.26
C TYR A 149 1.25 10.63 -7.19
N PHE A 150 2.40 10.37 -6.56
CA PHE A 150 2.58 9.34 -5.55
C PHE A 150 1.51 9.33 -4.45
N PRO A 151 1.08 10.45 -3.83
CA PRO A 151 0.15 10.38 -2.70
C PRO A 151 -1.20 9.73 -3.05
N ILE A 152 -1.77 10.07 -4.22
CA ILE A 152 -3.07 9.53 -4.65
C ILE A 152 -2.94 8.08 -5.13
N LEU A 153 -1.88 7.80 -5.91
CA LEU A 153 -1.63 6.45 -6.44
C LEU A 153 -1.31 5.48 -5.30
N SER A 154 -0.40 5.86 -4.40
CA SER A 154 -0.04 5.06 -3.24
C SER A 154 -1.22 4.81 -2.33
N PHE A 155 -2.01 5.83 -2.00
CA PHE A 155 -3.20 5.65 -1.18
C PHE A 155 -4.20 4.69 -1.84
N THR A 156 -4.44 4.84 -3.15
CA THR A 156 -5.40 4.01 -3.89
C THR A 156 -4.95 2.55 -3.92
N GLU A 157 -3.70 2.30 -4.30
CA GLU A 157 -3.13 0.96 -4.33
C GLU A 157 -3.18 0.30 -2.96
N SER A 158 -2.73 1.02 -1.93
CA SER A 158 -2.73 0.50 -0.56
C SER A 158 -4.15 0.20 -0.06
N TYR A 159 -5.16 0.96 -0.50
CA TYR A 159 -6.55 0.69 -0.18
C TYR A 159 -7.05 -0.58 -0.88
N ILE A 160 -6.73 -0.76 -2.16
CA ILE A 160 -7.07 -1.97 -2.93
C ILE A 160 -6.40 -3.19 -2.30
N TYR A 161 -5.09 -3.14 -2.04
CA TYR A 161 -4.33 -4.21 -1.40
C TYR A 161 -4.95 -4.64 -0.06
N GLN A 162 -5.38 -3.69 0.78
CA GLN A 162 -6.05 -3.99 2.03
C GLN A 162 -7.37 -4.75 1.83
N LEU A 163 -8.10 -4.46 0.75
CA LEU A 163 -9.31 -5.17 0.38
C LEU A 163 -9.02 -6.55 -0.19
N ASP A 164 -7.94 -6.72 -0.95
CA ASP A 164 -7.47 -8.03 -1.44
C ASP A 164 -7.19 -8.97 -0.27
N THR A 165 -6.41 -8.52 0.72
CA THR A 165 -6.12 -9.31 1.93
C THR A 165 -7.40 -9.72 2.65
N LEU A 166 -8.36 -8.80 2.81
CA LEU A 166 -9.64 -9.12 3.46
C LEU A 166 -10.47 -10.12 2.64
N ASN A 167 -10.37 -10.06 1.32
CA ASN A 167 -11.04 -10.99 0.43
C ASN A 167 -10.44 -12.41 0.52
N GLU A 168 -9.13 -12.55 0.58
CA GLU A 168 -8.42 -13.82 0.80
C GLU A 168 -8.78 -14.43 2.17
N GLU A 169 -8.82 -13.63 3.24
CA GLU A 169 -9.26 -14.06 4.57
C GLU A 169 -10.69 -14.62 4.56
N ILE A 170 -11.59 -14.03 3.76
CA ILE A 170 -12.95 -14.52 3.57
C ILE A 170 -12.94 -15.86 2.81
N ALA A 171 -12.11 -15.99 1.77
CA ALA A 171 -11.98 -17.22 0.99
C ALA A 171 -11.51 -18.42 1.84
N LEU A 172 -10.69 -18.17 2.86
CA LEU A 172 -10.19 -19.16 3.82
C LEU A 172 -11.22 -19.58 4.91
N GLY A 173 -12.42 -18.99 4.92
CA GLY A 173 -13.47 -19.35 5.87
C GLY A 173 -13.50 -18.50 7.15
N GLY A 174 -12.83 -17.34 7.17
CA GLY A 174 -13.06 -16.26 8.13
C GLY A 174 -12.81 -16.58 9.61
N SER A 175 -11.94 -17.53 9.95
CA SER A 175 -11.69 -17.88 11.37
C SER A 175 -10.29 -18.42 11.64
N THR A 176 -9.34 -17.52 11.85
CA THR A 176 -8.11 -17.68 12.66
C THR A 176 -7.41 -16.31 12.65
N PHE A 177 -7.44 -15.48 13.68
CA PHE A 177 -6.58 -15.56 14.87
C PHE A 177 -7.26 -14.91 16.09
N GLY A 178 -6.95 -15.40 17.28
CA GLY A 178 -7.57 -14.95 18.53
C GLY A 178 -7.31 -13.49 18.86
N GLU A 179 -8.31 -12.63 18.67
CA GLU A 179 -8.30 -11.26 19.17
C GLU A 179 -9.50 -10.99 20.09
N SER A 180 -9.28 -10.07 21.02
CA SER A 180 -10.20 -9.72 22.10
C SER A 180 -11.57 -9.25 21.59
N GLN A 181 -12.60 -9.42 22.43
CA GLN A 181 -14.01 -9.15 22.14
C GLN A 181 -14.29 -7.73 21.59
N GLU A 182 -13.48 -6.72 21.92
CA GLU A 182 -13.63 -5.34 21.43
C GLU A 182 -13.00 -5.09 20.05
N ALA A 183 -11.88 -5.76 19.72
CA ALA A 183 -11.30 -5.72 18.37
C ALA A 183 -12.25 -6.40 17.37
N ASN A 184 -12.91 -7.47 17.82
CA ASN A 184 -13.85 -8.24 17.02
C ASN A 184 -15.07 -7.39 16.59
N GLU A 185 -15.58 -6.47 17.41
CA GLU A 185 -16.72 -5.60 17.06
C GLU A 185 -16.36 -4.49 16.04
N ARG A 186 -15.15 -3.93 16.09
CA ARG A 186 -14.69 -2.92 15.14
C ARG A 186 -14.33 -3.56 13.80
N SER A 187 -13.64 -4.70 13.84
CA SER A 187 -13.33 -5.52 12.66
C SER A 187 -14.61 -6.05 12.00
N THR A 188 -15.62 -6.50 12.76
CA THR A 188 -16.92 -6.90 12.16
C THR A 188 -17.68 -5.75 11.54
N ARG A 189 -17.61 -4.51 12.08
CA ARG A 189 -18.22 -3.33 11.43
C ARG A 189 -17.51 -2.93 10.15
N ILE A 190 -16.18 -2.91 10.14
CA ILE A 190 -15.37 -2.65 8.94
C ILE A 190 -15.64 -3.71 7.88
N LEU A 191 -15.61 -5.00 8.25
CA LEU A 191 -15.99 -6.12 7.40
C LEU A 191 -17.43 -6.00 6.88
N SER A 192 -18.37 -5.51 7.70
CA SER A 192 -19.78 -5.35 7.28
C SER A 192 -19.99 -4.21 6.29
N ALA A 193 -19.26 -3.10 6.43
CA ALA A 193 -19.31 -1.97 5.50
C ALA A 193 -18.65 -2.32 4.16
N ILE A 194 -17.52 -3.04 4.22
CA ILE A 194 -16.79 -3.56 3.06
C ILE A 194 -17.61 -4.61 2.31
N LYS A 195 -18.38 -5.45 3.02
CA LYS A 195 -19.26 -6.46 2.41
C LYS A 195 -20.41 -5.88 1.57
N SER A 196 -20.83 -4.63 1.80
CA SER A 196 -21.93 -4.03 1.04
C SER A 196 -21.47 -3.25 -0.20
N ASP A 197 -20.41 -2.45 -0.09
CA ASP A 197 -19.79 -1.72 -1.20
C ASP A 197 -18.34 -1.35 -0.80
N PRO A 198 -17.35 -2.18 -1.13
CA PRO A 198 -15.98 -2.03 -0.64
C PRO A 198 -15.29 -0.78 -1.18
N PHE A 199 -15.66 -0.35 -2.38
CA PHE A 199 -15.05 0.80 -3.05
C PHE A 199 -15.76 2.12 -2.80
N GLN A 200 -16.96 2.15 -2.20
CA GLN A 200 -17.67 3.40 -1.95
C GLN A 200 -16.84 4.48 -1.23
N PRO A 201 -16.04 4.17 -0.18
CA PRO A 201 -15.19 5.17 0.47
C PRO A 201 -14.13 5.73 -0.48
N LEU A 202 -13.51 4.88 -1.30
CA LEU A 202 -12.50 5.27 -2.29
C LEU A 202 -13.13 6.12 -3.41
N ILE A 203 -14.32 5.73 -3.90
CA ILE A 203 -15.09 6.49 -4.89
C ILE A 203 -15.41 7.89 -4.35
N ASN A 204 -15.84 8.01 -3.09
CA ASN A 204 -16.13 9.29 -2.46
C ASN A 204 -14.87 10.18 -2.38
N LEU A 205 -13.71 9.59 -2.06
CA LEU A 205 -12.43 10.29 -2.05
C LEU A 205 -12.04 10.78 -3.44
N HIS A 206 -12.04 9.92 -4.46
CA HIS A 206 -11.71 10.36 -5.82
C HIS A 206 -12.68 11.42 -6.35
N LYS A 207 -13.96 11.34 -5.96
CA LYS A 207 -14.97 12.36 -6.29
C LYS A 207 -14.65 13.71 -5.67
N SER A 208 -14.28 13.77 -4.39
CA SER A 208 -13.96 15.03 -3.71
C SER A 208 -12.71 15.71 -4.28
N HIS A 209 -11.79 14.91 -4.84
CA HIS A 209 -10.61 15.40 -5.55
C HIS A 209 -10.83 15.68 -7.05
N GLY A 210 -12.04 15.48 -7.57
CA GLY A 210 -12.37 15.72 -8.98
C GLY A 210 -11.71 14.73 -9.96
N LEU A 211 -11.34 13.54 -9.49
CA LEU A 211 -10.66 12.49 -10.26
C LEU A 211 -11.61 11.39 -10.75
N LEU A 212 -12.86 11.38 -10.27
CA LEU A 212 -13.81 10.32 -10.57
C LEU A 212 -14.29 10.38 -12.04
N THR A 213 -14.26 9.24 -12.71
CA THR A 213 -14.83 9.07 -14.06
C THR A 213 -15.65 7.79 -14.13
N GLU A 214 -16.59 7.70 -15.08
CA GLU A 214 -17.39 6.49 -15.30
C GLU A 214 -16.52 5.26 -15.59
N ARG A 215 -15.41 5.45 -16.33
CA ARG A 215 -14.46 4.37 -16.63
C ARG A 215 -13.75 3.89 -15.37
N LEU A 216 -13.33 4.81 -14.49
CA LEU A 216 -12.71 4.45 -13.20
C LEU A 216 -13.67 3.64 -12.32
N ILE A 217 -14.94 4.05 -12.24
CA ILE A 217 -15.97 3.31 -11.50
C ILE A 217 -16.13 1.91 -12.08
N HIS A 218 -16.16 1.78 -13.40
CA HIS A 218 -16.29 0.48 -14.07
C HIS A 218 -15.12 -0.47 -13.76
N GLU A 219 -13.88 0.03 -13.76
CA GLU A 219 -12.72 -0.78 -13.37
C GLU A 219 -12.78 -1.21 -11.89
N LEU A 220 -13.22 -0.34 -10.97
CA LEU A 220 -13.43 -0.72 -9.57
C LEU A 220 -14.49 -1.82 -9.42
N ARG A 221 -15.61 -1.70 -10.15
CA ARG A 221 -16.65 -2.76 -10.16
C ARG A 221 -16.15 -4.06 -10.81
N SER A 222 -15.19 -3.98 -11.73
CA SER A 222 -14.52 -5.15 -12.29
C SER A 222 -13.68 -5.88 -11.23
N GLY A 223 -13.06 -5.15 -10.29
CA GLY A 223 -12.39 -5.73 -9.13
C GLY A 223 -13.35 -6.47 -8.18
N GLU A 224 -14.54 -5.93 -7.95
CA GLU A 224 -15.57 -6.64 -7.16
C GLU A 224 -16.01 -7.95 -7.81
N GLU A 225 -16.17 -7.94 -9.14
CA GLU A 225 -16.47 -9.14 -9.92
C GLU A 225 -15.32 -10.15 -9.82
N TYR A 226 -14.06 -9.70 -9.94
CA TYR A 226 -12.88 -10.53 -9.77
C TYR A 226 -12.88 -11.24 -8.41
N TRP A 227 -13.01 -10.49 -7.31
CA TRP A 227 -13.04 -11.05 -5.96
C TRP A 227 -14.18 -12.06 -5.77
N ALA A 228 -15.34 -11.82 -6.38
CA ALA A 228 -16.44 -12.78 -6.34
C ALA A 228 -16.10 -14.09 -7.07
N LEU A 229 -15.48 -13.99 -8.25
CA LEU A 229 -15.03 -15.14 -9.03
C LEU A 229 -13.93 -15.92 -8.31
N GLU A 230 -12.92 -15.23 -7.76
CA GLU A 230 -11.83 -15.83 -7.00
C GLU A 230 -12.36 -16.65 -5.82
N ARG A 231 -13.18 -16.04 -4.96
CA ARG A 231 -13.81 -16.77 -3.84
C ARG A 231 -14.61 -17.97 -4.32
N HIS A 232 -15.36 -17.83 -5.41
CA HIS A 232 -16.16 -18.90 -5.97
C HIS A 232 -15.31 -20.07 -6.48
N LEU A 233 -14.28 -19.77 -7.26
CA LEU A 233 -13.39 -20.74 -7.89
C LEU A 233 -12.51 -21.46 -6.85
N CYS A 234 -11.91 -20.73 -5.92
CA CYS A 234 -11.12 -21.32 -4.84
C CYS A 234 -11.98 -22.18 -3.91
N SER A 235 -13.21 -21.76 -3.59
CA SER A 235 -14.16 -22.57 -2.82
C SER A 235 -14.59 -23.84 -3.57
N ALA A 236 -14.77 -23.75 -4.90
CA ALA A 236 -15.10 -24.89 -5.73
C ALA A 236 -13.97 -25.93 -5.71
N LEU A 237 -12.71 -25.51 -5.83
CA LEU A 237 -11.55 -26.40 -5.71
C LEU A 237 -11.46 -27.05 -4.32
N ALA A 238 -11.55 -26.25 -3.25
CA ALA A 238 -11.47 -26.75 -1.87
C ALA A 238 -12.56 -27.77 -1.55
N SER A 239 -13.75 -27.63 -2.14
CA SER A 239 -14.87 -28.56 -1.99
C SER A 239 -14.89 -29.72 -3.01
N LYS A 240 -13.87 -29.85 -3.86
CA LYS A 240 -13.78 -30.82 -4.96
C LYS A 240 -14.97 -30.73 -5.92
N GLY A 241 -15.50 -29.51 -6.08
CA GLY A 241 -16.55 -29.13 -7.01
C GLY A 241 -16.04 -28.99 -8.45
N LYS A 242 -16.95 -28.60 -9.36
CA LYS A 242 -16.60 -28.34 -10.77
C LYS A 242 -16.12 -26.91 -10.95
N VAL A 243 -15.00 -26.74 -11.62
CA VAL A 243 -14.48 -25.45 -12.08
C VAL A 243 -15.04 -25.13 -13.46
N SER A 244 -15.47 -23.89 -13.66
CA SER A 244 -15.98 -23.36 -14.93
C SER A 244 -14.85 -22.66 -15.69
N VAL A 245 -14.56 -23.06 -16.93
CA VAL A 245 -13.48 -22.42 -17.72
C VAL A 245 -13.86 -20.99 -18.08
N GLU A 246 -15.14 -20.73 -18.32
CA GLU A 246 -15.63 -19.40 -18.62
C GLU A 246 -15.36 -18.43 -17.45
N ASP A 247 -15.59 -18.88 -16.22
CA ASP A 247 -15.35 -18.09 -15.01
C ASP A 247 -13.84 -17.88 -14.77
N VAL A 248 -13.03 -18.91 -15.02
CA VAL A 248 -11.57 -18.85 -14.93
C VAL A 248 -11.01 -17.85 -15.94
N MET A 249 -11.46 -17.94 -17.19
CA MET A 249 -11.08 -17.00 -18.26
C MET A 249 -11.57 -15.60 -17.94
N ARG A 250 -12.74 -15.43 -17.31
CA ARG A 250 -13.20 -14.11 -16.88
C ARG A 250 -12.32 -13.55 -15.76
N ALA A 251 -12.00 -14.35 -14.74
CA ALA A 251 -11.20 -13.94 -13.59
C ALA A 251 -9.81 -13.43 -14.01
N ILE A 252 -9.09 -14.17 -14.86
CA ILE A 252 -7.74 -13.75 -15.29
C ILE A 252 -7.72 -12.41 -16.04
N HIS A 253 -8.78 -12.09 -16.82
CA HIS A 253 -8.88 -10.78 -17.48
C HIS A 253 -9.27 -9.65 -16.52
N LEU A 254 -9.78 -9.98 -15.34
CA LEU A 254 -10.16 -9.00 -14.33
C LEU A 254 -9.06 -8.78 -13.28
N LYS A 255 -8.11 -9.72 -13.15
CA LYS A 255 -7.08 -9.76 -12.10
C LYS A 255 -6.31 -8.44 -11.95
N SER A 256 -5.80 -7.88 -13.04
CA SER A 256 -5.04 -6.60 -13.05
C SER A 256 -5.93 -5.34 -13.04
N PHE A 257 -7.08 -5.34 -12.37
CA PHE A 257 -7.96 -4.15 -12.33
C PHE A 257 -7.34 -2.98 -11.55
N ASP A 258 -6.53 -3.28 -10.53
CA ASP A 258 -5.73 -2.36 -9.72
C ASP A 258 -4.80 -1.50 -10.60
N TYR A 259 -4.00 -2.13 -11.47
CA TYR A 259 -3.15 -1.45 -12.44
C TYR A 259 -3.95 -0.56 -13.40
N ARG A 260 -5.12 -1.02 -13.87
CA ARG A 260 -6.01 -0.23 -14.72
C ARG A 260 -6.59 0.97 -13.98
N VAL A 261 -6.97 0.82 -12.71
CA VAL A 261 -7.41 1.91 -11.83
C VAL A 261 -6.30 2.94 -11.65
N LEU A 262 -5.06 2.50 -11.34
CA LEU A 262 -3.91 3.38 -11.19
C LEU A 262 -3.58 4.13 -12.50
N ASN A 263 -3.64 3.45 -13.64
CA ASN A 263 -3.41 4.04 -14.96
C ASN A 263 -4.46 5.13 -15.29
N LEU A 264 -5.74 4.83 -15.06
CA LEU A 264 -6.82 5.80 -15.26
C LEU A 264 -6.67 7.02 -14.34
N LEU A 265 -6.31 6.80 -13.07
CA LEU A 265 -6.01 7.89 -12.14
C LEU A 265 -4.83 8.74 -12.62
N LEU A 266 -3.77 8.12 -13.15
CA LEU A 266 -2.63 8.84 -13.67
C LEU A 266 -3.01 9.73 -14.87
N TYR A 267 -3.88 9.28 -15.78
CA TYR A 267 -4.45 10.15 -16.82
C TYR A 267 -5.21 11.35 -16.23
N GLN A 268 -6.08 11.12 -15.24
CA GLN A 268 -6.87 12.18 -14.61
C GLN A 268 -5.98 13.20 -13.89
N LEU A 269 -5.00 12.72 -13.11
CA LEU A 269 -4.05 13.56 -12.39
C LEU A 269 -3.18 14.41 -13.32
N ARG A 270 -2.97 13.95 -14.56
CA ARG A 270 -2.24 14.69 -15.60
C ARG A 270 -3.13 15.62 -16.42
N GLY A 271 -4.46 15.50 -16.29
CA GLY A 271 -5.42 16.23 -17.11
C GLY A 271 -5.38 15.81 -18.58
N GLU A 272 -4.98 14.57 -18.86
CA GLU A 272 -4.90 14.04 -20.22
C GLU A 272 -6.10 13.14 -20.54
N ARG A 273 -6.43 13.07 -21.83
CA ARG A 273 -7.43 12.10 -22.30
C ARG A 273 -6.83 10.70 -22.29
N VAL A 274 -7.62 9.73 -21.86
CA VAL A 274 -7.24 8.32 -21.92
C VAL A 274 -6.98 7.94 -23.37
N ASN A 275 -5.84 7.31 -23.62
CA ASN A 275 -5.49 6.79 -24.94
C ASN A 275 -5.95 5.33 -25.04
N ASP A 276 -6.97 5.07 -25.85
CA ASP A 276 -7.57 3.73 -25.97
C ASP A 276 -6.62 2.70 -26.57
N LEU A 277 -5.73 3.09 -27.49
CA LEU A 277 -4.71 2.19 -28.04
C LEU A 277 -3.73 1.73 -26.95
N HIS A 278 -3.37 2.64 -26.05
CA HIS A 278 -2.53 2.31 -24.90
C HIS A 278 -3.25 1.35 -23.95
N MET A 279 -4.54 1.58 -23.66
CA MET A 279 -5.33 0.68 -22.82
C MET A 279 -5.49 -0.73 -23.43
N GLU A 280 -5.70 -0.82 -24.74
CA GLU A 280 -5.80 -2.12 -25.45
C GLU A 280 -4.46 -2.86 -25.48
N PHE A 281 -3.35 -2.15 -25.66
CA PHE A 281 -2.04 -2.77 -25.58
C PHE A 281 -1.74 -3.31 -24.17
N LEU A 282 -2.03 -2.49 -23.14
CA LEU A 282 -1.78 -2.88 -21.77
C LEU A 282 -2.63 -4.06 -21.33
N SER A 283 -3.89 -4.17 -21.73
CA SER A 283 -4.72 -5.32 -21.33
C SER A 283 -4.15 -6.66 -21.80
N ILE A 284 -3.49 -6.69 -22.96
CA ILE A 284 -2.77 -7.87 -23.45
C ILE A 284 -1.48 -8.09 -22.65
N SER A 285 -0.74 -7.02 -22.38
CA SER A 285 0.50 -7.09 -21.58
C SER A 285 0.24 -7.57 -20.16
N GLU A 286 -0.79 -7.03 -19.51
CA GLU A 286 -1.30 -7.40 -18.18
C GLU A 286 -1.62 -8.90 -18.15
N LEU A 287 -2.42 -9.40 -19.11
CA LEU A 287 -2.72 -10.83 -19.20
C LEU A 287 -1.47 -11.72 -19.29
N LEU A 288 -0.44 -11.29 -20.03
CA LEU A 288 0.81 -12.05 -20.13
C LEU A 288 1.62 -12.03 -18.84
N VAL A 289 1.63 -10.90 -18.13
CA VAL A 289 2.27 -10.76 -16.81
C VAL A 289 1.56 -11.64 -15.79
N GLU A 290 0.22 -11.59 -15.72
CA GLU A 290 -0.54 -12.43 -14.79
C GLU A 290 -0.31 -13.93 -15.02
N ILE A 291 -0.23 -14.37 -16.28
CA ILE A 291 0.09 -15.77 -16.59
C ILE A 291 1.53 -16.09 -16.17
N ALA A 292 2.49 -15.17 -16.33
CA ALA A 292 3.86 -15.40 -15.94
C ALA A 292 4.00 -15.50 -14.42
N ASP A 293 3.35 -14.60 -13.68
CA ASP A 293 3.35 -14.56 -12.21
C ASP A 293 2.66 -15.82 -11.65
N ASP A 294 1.48 -16.20 -12.16
CA ASP A 294 0.80 -17.44 -11.76
C ASP A 294 1.67 -18.69 -12.02
N LEU A 295 2.49 -18.71 -13.06
CA LEU A 295 3.38 -19.83 -13.31
C LEU A 295 4.58 -19.85 -12.36
N PHE A 296 4.99 -18.70 -11.86
CA PHE A 296 6.07 -18.54 -10.90
C PHE A 296 5.60 -18.87 -9.47
N ASP A 297 4.45 -18.33 -9.08
CA ASP A 297 3.86 -18.44 -7.73
C ASP A 297 2.97 -19.67 -7.54
N TYR A 298 2.88 -20.56 -8.55
CA TYR A 298 1.97 -21.71 -8.57
C TYR A 298 1.94 -22.54 -7.29
N GLU A 299 3.12 -22.87 -6.73
CA GLU A 299 3.21 -23.69 -5.52
C GLU A 299 2.70 -22.92 -4.28
N ASP A 300 3.07 -21.65 -4.16
CA ASP A 300 2.68 -20.78 -3.04
C ASP A 300 1.17 -20.47 -3.08
N ASP A 301 0.61 -20.18 -4.26
CA ASP A 301 -0.84 -19.99 -4.44
C ASP A 301 -1.63 -21.24 -4.07
N VAL A 302 -1.11 -22.42 -4.43
CA VAL A 302 -1.69 -23.69 -4.01
C VAL A 302 -1.54 -23.86 -2.50
N LEU A 303 -0.51 -23.38 -1.82
CA LEU A 303 -0.40 -23.45 -0.37
C LEU A 303 -1.34 -22.49 0.36
N GLU A 304 -1.61 -21.33 -0.22
CA GLU A 304 -2.42 -20.27 0.37
C GLU A 304 -3.89 -20.33 -0.03
N ASN A 305 -4.25 -21.21 -0.98
CA ASN A 305 -5.61 -21.29 -1.55
C ASN A 305 -5.98 -20.05 -2.39
N ASN A 306 -5.00 -19.37 -2.97
CA ASN A 306 -5.20 -18.20 -3.83
C ASN A 306 -5.59 -18.60 -5.25
N PHE A 307 -6.19 -17.67 -5.99
CA PHE A 307 -6.50 -17.90 -7.39
C PHE A 307 -5.21 -18.00 -8.21
N ASN A 308 -5.14 -19.01 -9.08
CA ASN A 308 -4.02 -19.20 -9.98
C ASN A 308 -4.50 -19.90 -11.25
N ILE A 309 -4.17 -19.38 -12.43
CA ILE A 309 -4.71 -19.87 -13.71
C ILE A 309 -4.36 -21.33 -13.96
N LEU A 310 -3.11 -21.74 -13.69
CA LEU A 310 -2.68 -23.13 -13.87
C LEU A 310 -3.41 -24.05 -12.90
N ARG A 311 -3.53 -23.63 -11.63
CA ARG A 311 -4.30 -24.34 -10.59
C ARG A 311 -5.75 -24.58 -11.03
N MET A 312 -6.41 -23.55 -11.55
CA MET A 312 -7.78 -23.67 -12.03
C MET A 312 -7.90 -24.62 -13.23
N PHE A 313 -6.97 -24.57 -14.18
CA PHE A 313 -6.95 -25.48 -15.32
C PHE A 313 -6.71 -26.94 -14.88
N VAL A 314 -5.85 -27.17 -13.90
CA VAL A 314 -5.67 -28.50 -13.31
C VAL A 314 -6.98 -28.99 -12.69
N GLY A 315 -7.66 -28.17 -11.89
CA GLY A 315 -8.96 -28.56 -11.31
C GLY A 315 -10.09 -28.78 -12.33
N TYR A 316 -10.02 -28.14 -13.50
CA TYR A 316 -10.97 -28.34 -14.58
C TYR A 316 -10.72 -29.65 -15.37
N MET A 317 -9.46 -29.97 -15.68
CA MET A 317 -9.13 -31.07 -16.57
C MET A 317 -9.27 -32.44 -15.88
N GLU A 318 -9.65 -33.47 -16.65
CA GLU A 318 -9.55 -34.85 -16.17
C GLU A 318 -8.08 -35.27 -16.02
N LEU A 319 -7.76 -36.07 -14.99
CA LEU A 319 -6.40 -36.50 -14.66
C LEU A 319 -5.63 -37.10 -15.86
N GLN A 320 -6.31 -37.84 -16.73
CA GLN A 320 -5.71 -38.41 -17.95
C GLN A 320 -5.25 -37.32 -18.94
N LEU A 321 -6.01 -36.22 -19.07
CA LEU A 321 -5.67 -35.10 -19.93
C LEU A 321 -4.54 -34.25 -19.32
N GLN A 322 -4.53 -34.07 -18.00
CA GLN A 322 -3.45 -33.38 -17.28
C GLN A 322 -2.11 -34.09 -17.49
N LEU A 323 -2.05 -35.40 -17.26
CA LEU A 323 -0.84 -36.21 -17.45
C LEU A 323 -0.37 -36.18 -18.90
N ARG A 324 -1.29 -36.23 -19.86
CA ARG A 324 -0.97 -36.13 -21.28
C ARG A 324 -0.41 -34.76 -21.64
N TRP A 325 -1.02 -33.69 -21.13
CA TRP A 325 -0.57 -32.32 -21.35
C TRP A 325 0.82 -32.10 -20.75
N GLN A 326 1.05 -32.51 -19.50
CA GLN A 326 2.34 -32.34 -18.84
C GLN A 326 3.45 -33.09 -19.59
N ASN A 327 3.22 -34.35 -19.95
CA ASN A 327 4.22 -35.13 -20.69
C ASN A 327 4.50 -34.53 -22.09
N LEU A 328 3.47 -34.19 -22.86
CA LEU A 328 3.64 -33.63 -24.20
C LEU A 328 4.26 -32.23 -24.14
N ARG A 329 3.77 -31.35 -23.26
CA ARG A 329 4.22 -29.96 -23.21
C ARG A 329 5.59 -29.83 -22.58
N CYS A 330 5.94 -30.60 -21.56
CA CYS A 330 7.31 -30.61 -21.03
C CYS A 330 8.30 -31.12 -22.09
N GLU A 331 7.94 -32.15 -22.87
CA GLU A 331 8.77 -32.63 -23.98
C GLU A 331 8.91 -31.60 -25.11
N GLU A 332 7.81 -30.96 -25.52
CA GLU A 332 7.81 -29.91 -26.55
C GLU A 332 8.58 -28.67 -26.10
N ALA A 333 8.34 -28.15 -24.90
CA ALA A 333 9.05 -27.00 -24.35
C ALA A 333 10.57 -27.28 -24.21
N THR A 334 10.94 -28.51 -23.83
CA THR A 334 12.35 -28.93 -23.78
C THR A 334 12.97 -28.96 -25.18
N LYS A 335 12.22 -29.36 -26.21
CA LYS A 335 12.65 -29.34 -27.62
C LYS A 335 12.72 -27.92 -28.20
N GLU A 336 11.81 -27.04 -27.78
CA GLU A 336 11.69 -25.64 -28.24
C GLU A 336 12.72 -24.71 -27.61
N GLY A 337 13.39 -25.10 -26.52
CA GLY A 337 14.52 -24.33 -25.98
C GLY A 337 14.83 -24.49 -24.49
N GLY A 338 14.00 -25.20 -23.72
CA GLY A 338 14.14 -25.30 -22.25
C GLY A 338 15.49 -25.82 -21.74
N LYS A 339 16.26 -26.55 -22.56
CA LYS A 339 17.62 -27.02 -22.24
C LYS A 339 18.76 -26.35 -23.01
N VAL A 340 18.47 -25.51 -24.01
CA VAL A 340 19.48 -25.01 -24.97
C VAL A 340 19.88 -23.55 -24.70
N SER A 341 19.22 -22.87 -23.78
CA SER A 341 19.46 -21.44 -23.59
C SER A 341 20.66 -21.20 -22.64
N ALA A 342 21.78 -20.76 -23.22
CA ALA A 342 22.76 -19.91 -22.55
C ALA A 342 22.22 -18.46 -22.45
N HIS A 343 20.91 -18.31 -22.21
CA HIS A 343 20.25 -17.01 -22.20
C HIS A 343 20.46 -16.39 -20.81
N PRO A 344 20.77 -15.09 -20.71
CA PRO A 344 21.06 -14.42 -19.42
C PRO A 344 19.89 -14.44 -18.42
N PHE A 345 18.69 -14.85 -18.85
CA PHE A 345 17.48 -14.96 -18.02
C PHE A 345 17.15 -16.40 -17.59
N GLY A 346 18.02 -17.38 -17.86
CA GLY A 346 17.89 -18.77 -17.38
C GLY A 346 17.10 -19.72 -18.27
N SER A 347 17.00 -20.97 -17.83
CA SER A 347 16.17 -22.02 -18.43
C SER A 347 14.76 -21.95 -17.83
N TRP A 348 13.76 -21.67 -18.66
CA TRP A 348 12.36 -21.72 -18.24
C TRP A 348 11.83 -23.15 -18.30
N SER A 349 11.14 -23.59 -17.24
CA SER A 349 10.43 -24.86 -17.19
C SER A 349 9.05 -24.66 -16.57
N MET A 350 8.03 -25.28 -17.16
CA MET A 350 6.70 -25.34 -16.57
C MET A 350 6.77 -25.98 -15.16
N PRO A 351 6.10 -25.42 -14.15
CA PRO A 351 6.06 -26.03 -12.82
C PRO A 351 5.38 -27.42 -12.88
N PRO A 352 5.74 -28.35 -11.98
CA PRO A 352 5.10 -29.65 -11.91
C PRO A 352 3.64 -29.50 -11.47
N LEU A 353 2.72 -30.22 -12.13
CA LEU A 353 1.30 -30.15 -11.78
C LEU A 353 1.03 -30.76 -10.39
N ILE A 354 0.28 -30.04 -9.56
CA ILE A 354 -0.19 -30.50 -8.25
C ILE A 354 -1.59 -31.11 -8.43
N HIS A 355 -1.67 -32.44 -8.44
CA HIS A 355 -2.93 -33.17 -8.66
C HIS A 355 -3.79 -33.34 -7.41
N ASP A 356 -3.15 -33.30 -6.22
CA ASP A 356 -3.80 -33.45 -4.93
C ASP A 356 -3.26 -32.38 -3.98
N GLU A 357 -4.00 -31.27 -3.89
CA GLU A 357 -3.65 -30.14 -3.05
C GLU A 357 -3.61 -30.50 -1.56
N ASP A 358 -4.48 -31.41 -1.10
CA ASP A 358 -4.52 -31.84 0.31
C ASP A 358 -3.20 -32.55 0.68
N SER A 359 -2.78 -33.49 -0.17
CA SER A 359 -1.52 -34.22 0.01
C SER A 359 -0.30 -33.30 -0.13
N PHE A 360 -0.33 -32.35 -1.08
CA PHE A 360 0.75 -31.39 -1.27
C PHE A 360 0.92 -30.48 -0.05
N ARG A 361 -0.15 -29.84 0.43
CA ARG A 361 -0.11 -29.01 1.65
C ARG A 361 0.38 -29.80 2.86
N ALA A 362 -0.12 -31.03 3.06
CA ALA A 362 0.33 -31.88 4.16
C ALA A 362 1.84 -32.20 4.08
N SER A 363 2.36 -32.44 2.88
CA SER A 363 3.78 -32.72 2.66
C SER A 363 4.68 -31.52 3.00
N VAL A 364 4.28 -30.31 2.61
CA VAL A 364 5.03 -29.08 2.88
C VAL A 364 5.04 -28.77 4.38
N ILE A 365 3.88 -28.89 5.05
CA ILE A 365 3.77 -28.71 6.51
C ILE A 365 4.69 -29.69 7.25
N SER A 366 4.78 -30.94 6.79
CA SER A 366 5.65 -31.95 7.42
C SER A 366 7.14 -31.64 7.27
N ASN A 367 7.55 -31.04 6.16
CA ASN A 367 8.95 -30.67 5.89
C ASN A 367 9.40 -29.43 6.66
N ILE A 368 8.48 -28.53 7.06
CA ILE A 368 8.78 -27.35 7.88
C ILE A 368 9.03 -27.73 9.35
N GLN A 369 8.50 -28.88 9.80
CA GLN A 369 8.61 -29.35 11.19
C GLN A 369 9.86 -30.22 11.46
N THR A 370 10.63 -30.56 10.43
CA THR A 370 11.92 -31.27 10.50
C THR A 370 13.08 -30.32 10.28
#